data_AF-A0A7C5Y6L9-F1
#
_entry.id   AF-A0A7C5Y6L9-F1
#
_cell.length_a   1.000
_cell.length_b   1.000
_cell.length_c   1.000
_cell.angle_alpha   90.00
_cell.angle_beta   90.00
_cell.angle_gamma   90.00
#
_symmetry.space_group_name_H-M   'P 1'
#
loop_
_entity.id
_entity.type
_entity.pdbx_description
1 polymer ?
#
loop_
_entity_poly.entity_id
_entity_poly.type
_entity_poly.pdbx_seq_one_letter_code
_entity_poly.pdbx_strand_id
1 'polypeptide(L)' 'MGRNTTPMKQIINNYVVRLEKVAGMLSPQEREAILYFLKDLDETTSLLSHIGVVDPLEVLLIHFLRKLGRGYFKPI' A
#
# COMPACT_ATOMS: atom_id res chain seq x y z
N MET A 1 -1.08 32.25 -0.36
CA MET A 1 -0.45 31.08 0.30
C MET A 1 -0.87 29.83 -0.44
N GLY A 2 -0.05 29.35 -1.39
CA GLY A 2 -0.33 28.16 -2.19
C GLY A 2 -0.09 26.89 -1.36
N ARG A 3 -1.12 26.05 -1.20
CA ARG A 3 -0.99 24.76 -0.51
C ARG A 3 -0.07 23.87 -1.34
N ASN A 4 1.13 23.59 -0.82
CA ASN A 4 1.95 22.47 -1.26
C ASN A 4 1.25 21.16 -0.85
N THR A 5 0.20 20.78 -1.58
CA THR A 5 -0.41 19.47 -1.40
C THR A 5 0.53 18.46 -2.03
N THR A 6 1.34 17.78 -1.22
CA THR A 6 2.17 16.66 -1.70
C THR A 6 1.27 15.66 -2.41
N PRO A 7 1.54 15.31 -3.68
CA PRO A 7 0.72 14.35 -4.42
C PRO A 7 0.55 13.05 -3.64
N MET A 8 -0.68 12.52 -3.55
CA MET A 8 -1.00 11.27 -2.84
C MET A 8 -0.03 10.13 -3.18
N LYS A 9 0.33 10.01 -4.46
CA LYS A 9 1.32 9.04 -4.97
C LYS A 9 2.69 9.17 -4.30
N GLN A 10 3.17 10.39 -4.04
CA GLN A 10 4.43 10.60 -3.32
C GLN A 10 4.32 10.17 -1.86
N ILE A 11 3.18 10.44 -1.22
CA ILE A 11 2.96 10.02 0.17
C ILE A 11 2.93 8.49 0.26
N ILE A 12 2.18 7.81 -0.62
CA ILE A 12 2.13 6.35 -0.70
C ILE A 12 3.52 5.76 -0.97
N ASN A 13 4.29 6.33 -1.90
CA ASN A 13 5.65 5.86 -2.17
C ASN A 13 6.55 5.93 -0.94
N ASN A 14 6.40 6.97 -0.10
CA ASN A 14 7.14 7.04 1.17
C ASN A 14 6.77 5.89 2.11
N TYR A 15 5.50 5.47 2.15
CA TYR A 15 5.07 4.29 2.89
C TYR A 15 5.65 3.00 2.30
N VAL A 16 5.64 2.83 0.97
CA VAL A 16 6.24 1.67 0.28
C VAL A 16 7.71 1.51 0.69
N VAL A 17 8.51 2.56 0.54
CA VAL A 17 9.94 2.54 0.89
C VAL A 17 10.17 2.17 2.36
N ARG A 18 9.32 2.67 3.28
CA ARG A 18 9.40 2.32 4.70
C ARG A 18 9.04 0.85 4.94
N LEU A 19 8.00 0.35 4.28
CA LEU A 19 7.57 -1.04 4.39
C LEU A 19 8.61 -2.02 3.82
N GLU A 20 9.27 -1.68 2.72
CA GLU A 20 10.38 -2.48 2.18
C GLU A 20 11.57 -2.55 3.13
N LYS A 21 11.93 -1.43 3.78
CA LYS A 21 12.98 -1.41 4.80
C LYS A 21 12.63 -2.29 6.00
N VAL A 22 11.39 -2.21 6.48
CA VAL A 22 10.90 -3.07 7.57
C VAL A 22 10.92 -4.54 7.13
N ALA A 23 10.46 -4.84 5.92
CA ALA A 23 10.47 -6.20 5.38
C ALA A 23 11.88 -6.82 5.30
N GLY A 24 12.91 -5.99 5.10
CA GLY A 24 14.31 -6.43 5.17
C GLY A 24 14.77 -6.90 6.55
N MET A 25 14.04 -6.58 7.61
CA MET A 25 14.36 -6.95 9.00
C MET A 25 13.53 -8.14 9.52
N LEU A 26 12.56 -8.62 8.73
CA LEU A 26 11.63 -9.67 9.14
C LEU A 26 12.04 -11.05 8.63
N SER A 27 11.34 -12.09 9.10
CA SER A 27 11.54 -13.45 8.59
C SER A 27 11.20 -13.53 7.09
N PRO A 28 11.74 -14.51 6.35
CA PRO A 28 11.44 -14.67 4.92
C PRO A 28 9.94 -14.71 4.60
N GLN A 29 9.15 -15.38 5.45
CA GLN A 29 7.71 -15.53 5.29
C GLN A 29 6.97 -14.19 5.45
N GLU A 30 7.32 -13.41 6.47
CA GLU A 30 6.74 -12.07 6.68
C GLU A 30 7.17 -11.09 5.59
N ARG A 31 8.43 -11.17 5.16
CA ARG A 31 8.96 -10.37 4.05
C ARG A 31 8.18 -10.65 2.76
N GLU A 32 7.93 -11.90 2.44
CA GLU A 32 7.12 -12.29 1.27
C GLU A 32 5.70 -11.73 1.36
N ALA A 33 5.06 -11.80 2.53
CA ALA A 33 3.74 -11.24 2.74
C ALA A 33 3.70 -9.72 2.50
N ILE A 34 4.71 -8.98 2.99
CA ILE A 34 4.81 -7.53 2.75
C ILE A 34 5.05 -7.23 1.26
N LEU A 35 5.99 -7.92 0.60
CA LEU A 35 6.25 -7.70 -0.83
C LEU A 35 5.03 -8.01 -1.69
N TYR A 36 4.28 -9.06 -1.35
CA TYR A 36 3.03 -9.38 -2.01
C TYR A 36 1.93 -8.33 -1.75
N PHE A 37 1.84 -7.82 -0.53
CA PHE A 37 0.97 -6.69 -0.20
C PHE A 37 1.35 -5.44 -0.99
N LEU A 38 2.63 -5.15 -1.22
CA LEU A 38 3.04 -3.97 -1.98
C LEU A 38 2.80 -4.11 -3.50
N LYS A 39 2.73 -5.34 -4.00
CA LYS A 39 2.48 -5.63 -5.42
C LYS A 39 1.13 -5.04 -5.87
N ASP A 40 1.07 -4.39 -7.02
CA ASP A 40 -0.15 -3.78 -7.59
C ASP A 40 -0.73 -2.61 -6.76
N LEU A 41 0.00 -2.07 -5.77
CA LEU A 41 -0.46 -0.93 -4.97
C LEU A 41 -0.63 0.35 -5.81
N ASP A 42 0.17 0.53 -6.87
CA ASP A 42 0.07 1.69 -7.78
C ASP A 42 -1.28 1.70 -8.53
N GLU A 43 -1.81 0.54 -8.89
CA GLU A 43 -3.14 0.42 -9.51
C GLU A 43 -4.23 0.87 -8.55
N THR A 44 -4.11 0.51 -7.27
CA THR A 44 -5.08 0.92 -6.24
C THR A 44 -4.98 2.41 -5.94
N THR A 45 -3.76 2.93 -5.85
CA THR A 45 -3.50 4.35 -5.65
C THR A 45 -4.07 5.17 -6.81
N SER A 46 -3.88 4.71 -8.05
CA SER A 46 -4.41 5.38 -9.23
C SER A 46 -5.94 5.36 -9.25
N LEU A 47 -6.56 4.20 -9.01
CA LEU A 47 -8.02 4.06 -8.91
C LEU A 47 -8.62 5.03 -7.88
N LEU A 48 -8.02 5.11 -6.69
CA LEU A 48 -8.55 5.91 -5.59
C LEU A 48 -8.24 7.41 -5.74
N SER A 49 -7.19 7.77 -6.47
CA SER A 49 -6.90 9.16 -6.80
C SER A 49 -7.98 9.78 -7.68
N HIS A 50 -8.66 9.00 -8.52
CA HIS A 50 -9.75 9.48 -9.38
C HIS A 50 -11.05 9.80 -8.63
N ILE A 51 -11.28 9.17 -7.48
CA ILE A 51 -12.48 9.39 -6.65
C ILE A 51 -12.25 10.42 -5.54
N GLY A 52 -11.07 11.05 -5.50
CA GLY A 52 -10.76 12.10 -4.53
C GLY A 52 -10.43 11.60 -3.12
N VAL A 53 -10.00 10.34 -2.96
CA VAL A 53 -9.48 9.85 -1.67
C VAL A 53 -8.23 10.65 -1.28
N VAL A 54 -8.26 11.22 -0.08
CA VAL A 54 -7.22 12.14 0.43
C VAL A 54 -6.38 11.53 1.55
N ASP A 55 -6.75 10.35 2.06
CA ASP A 55 -6.02 9.66 3.13
C ASP A 55 -5.18 8.49 2.58
N PRO A 56 -3.85 8.50 2.74
CA PRO A 56 -2.99 7.39 2.35
C PRO A 56 -3.32 6.07 3.07
N LEU A 57 -3.82 6.13 4.30
CA LEU A 57 -4.20 4.94 5.07
C LEU A 57 -5.43 4.26 4.46
N GLU A 58 -6.38 5.05 3.96
CA GLU A 58 -7.56 4.54 3.25
C GLU A 58 -7.15 3.75 2.00
N VAL A 59 -6.15 4.27 1.25
CA VAL A 59 -5.58 3.56 0.10
C VAL A 59 -4.96 2.22 0.49
N LEU A 60 -4.15 2.20 1.56
CA LEU A 60 -3.51 0.98 2.05
C LEU A 60 -4.53 -0.05 2.57
N LEU A 61 -5.58 0.39 3.26
CA LEU A 61 -6.66 -0.46 3.77
C LEU A 61 -7.47 -1.07 2.61
N ILE A 62 -7.87 -0.26 1.64
CA ILE A 62 -8.58 -0.77 0.45
C ILE A 62 -7.68 -1.74 -0.32
N HIS A 63 -6.40 -1.44 -0.44
CA HIS A 63 -5.45 -2.35 -1.08
C HIS A 63 -5.37 -3.70 -0.35
N PHE A 64 -5.29 -3.67 0.98
CA PHE A 64 -5.30 -4.86 1.82
C PHE A 64 -6.57 -5.69 1.60
N LEU A 65 -7.76 -5.06 1.62
CA LEU A 65 -9.03 -5.74 1.38
C LEU A 65 -9.07 -6.39 -0.03
N ARG A 66 -8.57 -5.69 -1.06
CA ARG A 66 -8.45 -6.25 -2.42
C ARG A 66 -7.54 -7.48 -2.47
N LYS A 67 -6.46 -7.51 -1.68
CA LYS A 67 -5.55 -8.65 -1.59
C LYS A 67 -6.16 -9.81 -0.82
N LEU A 68 -6.89 -9.55 0.27
CA LEU A 68 -7.64 -10.58 1.00
C LEU A 68 -8.64 -11.30 0.09
N GLY A 69 -9.42 -10.54 -0.69
CA GLY A 69 -10.39 -11.11 -1.64
C GLY A 69 -9.77 -11.94 -2.76
N ARG A 70 -8.46 -11.83 -3.00
CA ARG A 70 -7.70 -12.62 -3.98
C ARG A 70 -7.08 -13.90 -3.40
N GLY A 71 -7.31 -14.21 -2.12
CA GLY A 71 -7.10 -15.55 -1.55
C GLY A 71 -5.76 -15.82 -0.86
N TYR A 72 -5.05 -14.80 -0.35
CA TYR A 72 -3.73 -15.00 0.28
C TYR A 72 -3.78 -15.40 1.76
N PHE A 73 -4.83 -15.04 2.50
CA PHE A 73 -5.04 -15.54 3.87
C PHE A 73 -5.94 -16.78 3.81
N LYS A 74 -5.40 -17.91 3.37
CA LYS A 74 -5.97 -19.18 3.81
C LYS A 74 -5.63 -19.32 5.30
N PRO A 75 -6.61 -19.46 6.20
CA PRO A 75 -6.29 -19.95 7.53
C PRO A 75 -5.64 -21.32 7.35
N ILE A 76 -4.48 -21.49 7.99
CA ILE A 76 -3.80 -22.78 8.12
C ILE A 76 -4.74 -23.76 8.81
#